data_AF-A0A7J9VZS6-F1
#
_entry.id   AF-A0A7J9VZS6-F1
#
_cell.length_a   1.000
_cell.length_b   1.000
_cell.length_c   1.000
_cell.angle_alpha   90.00
_cell.angle_beta   90.00
_cell.angle_gamma   90.00
#
_symmetry.space_group_name_H-M   'P 1'
#
loop_
_entity.id
_entity.type
_entity.pdbx_description
1 polymer ?
#
loop_
_entity_poly.entity_id
_entity_poly.type
_entity_poly.pdbx_seq_one_letter_code
_entity_poly.pdbx_strand_id
1 'polypeptide(L)'
;MIQSLLPTVVVAAAVLAGCGGAPAPADVPGADPLQWADAYCSGIGATVTAALQLGDPRARVDAAAQQEALAGYLDTAQTGYRDALQRLQWLGPPAVMAGEWRQGTATEYYRGSLQAVQDQAARLSRLDPAAPDFSQRFNEIEQSGFEPGPLQRELDALRTDPELAAALQRAPACTEIDQQLGGAGAPEGGATDGDGAGG
;
A
#
# COMPACT_ATOMS: atom_id res chain seq x y z
N MET A 1 -15.55 -44.18 -43.65
CA MET A 1 -16.32 -44.99 -42.69
C MET A 1 -17.01 -44.03 -41.74
N ILE A 2 -18.32 -44.18 -41.67
CA ILE A 2 -19.28 -43.35 -40.93
C ILE A 2 -19.38 -43.90 -39.50
N GLN A 3 -19.36 -43.05 -38.47
CA GLN A 3 -20.23 -43.23 -37.30
C GLN A 3 -20.31 -41.94 -36.47
N SER A 4 -21.35 -41.15 -36.74
CA SER A 4 -21.87 -40.11 -35.86
C SER A 4 -22.60 -40.73 -34.67
N LEU A 5 -22.41 -40.20 -33.45
CA LEU A 5 -23.34 -40.37 -32.32
C LEU A 5 -23.32 -39.11 -31.42
N LEU A 6 -24.28 -38.21 -31.64
CA LEU A 6 -25.00 -37.44 -30.60
C LEU A 6 -26.16 -38.35 -30.10
N PRO A 7 -26.86 -38.18 -28.94
CA PRO A 7 -27.17 -36.94 -28.21
C PRO A 7 -27.12 -37.11 -26.66
N THR A 8 -27.41 -36.10 -25.83
CA THR A 8 -28.71 -35.97 -25.12
C THR A 8 -28.70 -34.64 -24.38
N VAL A 9 -29.60 -33.75 -24.77
CA VAL A 9 -29.91 -32.50 -24.05
C VAL A 9 -30.95 -32.84 -22.99
N VAL A 10 -30.60 -32.68 -21.72
CA VAL A 10 -31.57 -32.67 -20.62
C VAL A 10 -31.92 -31.21 -20.35
N VAL A 11 -33.09 -30.79 -20.82
CA VAL A 11 -33.70 -29.52 -20.45
C VAL A 11 -34.40 -29.72 -19.11
N ALA A 12 -33.77 -29.26 -18.03
CA ALA A 12 -34.43 -29.12 -16.74
C ALA A 12 -35.21 -27.79 -16.73
N ALA A 13 -36.53 -27.88 -16.81
CA ALA A 13 -37.43 -26.75 -16.57
C ALA A 13 -37.40 -26.40 -15.07
N ALA A 14 -36.78 -25.27 -14.73
CA ALA A 14 -36.83 -24.69 -13.39
C ALA A 14 -38.03 -23.73 -13.28
N VAL A 15 -38.71 -23.86 -12.14
CA VAL A 15 -40.00 -23.28 -11.79
C VAL A 15 -39.85 -21.78 -11.47
N LEU A 16 -40.77 -20.97 -12.00
CA LEU A 16 -40.92 -19.54 -11.69
C LEU A 16 -41.52 -19.33 -10.30
N ALA A 17 -40.69 -18.97 -9.31
CA ALA A 17 -41.14 -18.33 -8.08
C ALA A 17 -39.97 -17.60 -7.38
N GLY A 18 -40.07 -16.27 -7.21
CA GLY A 18 -39.33 -15.55 -6.16
C GLY A 18 -38.47 -14.37 -6.60
N CYS A 19 -38.82 -13.19 -6.04
CA CYS A 19 -38.05 -11.95 -5.87
C CYS A 19 -37.35 -11.31 -7.08
N GLY A 20 -37.68 -10.03 -7.29
CA GLY A 20 -36.92 -9.11 -8.14
C GLY A 20 -35.50 -8.88 -7.61
N GLY A 21 -34.63 -9.85 -7.84
CA GLY A 21 -33.19 -9.67 -7.78
C GLY A 21 -32.80 -8.80 -8.97
N ALA A 22 -32.19 -7.65 -8.69
CA ALA A 22 -31.40 -6.95 -9.68
C ALA A 22 -30.45 -7.98 -10.36
N PRO A 23 -30.16 -7.85 -11.67
CA PRO A 23 -29.19 -8.71 -12.31
C PRO A 23 -27.93 -8.72 -11.46
N ALA A 24 -27.46 -9.92 -11.11
CA ALA A 24 -26.17 -10.05 -10.45
C ALA A 24 -25.15 -9.27 -11.29
N PRO A 25 -24.30 -8.42 -10.67
CA PRO A 25 -23.24 -7.76 -11.41
C PRO A 25 -22.48 -8.83 -12.17
N ALA A 26 -22.27 -8.60 -13.48
CA ALA A 26 -21.52 -9.53 -14.30
C ALA A 26 -20.14 -9.75 -13.65
N ASP A 27 -19.70 -11.01 -13.56
CA ASP A 27 -18.38 -11.34 -13.06
C ASP A 27 -17.34 -10.59 -13.89
N VAL A 28 -16.71 -9.57 -13.30
CA VAL A 28 -15.59 -8.87 -13.93
C VAL A 28 -14.38 -9.81 -13.84
N PRO A 29 -13.76 -10.21 -14.97
CA PRO A 29 -12.56 -11.05 -14.92
C PRO A 29 -11.41 -10.31 -14.25
N GLY A 30 -10.69 -10.97 -13.33
CA GLY A 30 -9.53 -10.38 -12.66
C GLY A 30 -9.17 -11.09 -11.36
N ALA A 31 -8.14 -10.57 -10.69
CA ALA A 31 -7.73 -10.96 -9.36
C ALA A 31 -8.79 -10.58 -8.32
N ASP A 32 -8.86 -11.35 -7.23
CA ASP A 32 -9.67 -10.99 -6.07
C ASP A 32 -9.28 -9.57 -5.56
N PRO A 33 -10.24 -8.63 -5.47
CA PRO A 33 -9.93 -7.24 -5.11
C PRO A 33 -9.27 -7.11 -3.73
N LEU A 34 -9.59 -8.00 -2.78
CA LEU A 34 -9.00 -7.98 -1.45
C LEU A 34 -7.52 -8.40 -1.50
N GLN A 35 -7.18 -9.48 -2.21
CA GLN A 35 -5.79 -9.89 -2.42
C GLN A 35 -4.98 -8.83 -3.17
N TRP A 36 -5.58 -8.18 -4.16
CA TRP A 36 -4.94 -7.09 -4.89
C TRP A 36 -4.67 -5.88 -3.97
N ALA A 37 -5.65 -5.48 -3.17
CA ALA A 37 -5.52 -4.38 -2.21
C ALA A 37 -4.47 -4.69 -1.13
N ASP A 38 -4.40 -5.92 -0.63
CA ASP A 38 -3.38 -6.34 0.33
C ASP A 38 -1.96 -6.30 -0.28
N ALA A 39 -1.79 -6.81 -1.50
CA ALA A 39 -0.53 -6.68 -2.23
C ALA A 39 -0.15 -5.21 -2.42
N TYR A 40 -1.11 -4.36 -2.80
CA TYR A 40 -0.91 -2.92 -2.94
C TYR A 40 -0.54 -2.26 -1.62
N CYS A 41 -1.12 -2.60 -0.48
CA CYS A 41 -0.76 -1.94 0.78
C CYS A 41 0.53 -2.49 1.40
N SER A 42 0.89 -3.75 1.15
CA SER A 42 2.08 -4.37 1.75
C SER A 42 3.38 -3.63 1.45
N GLY A 43 3.52 -3.08 0.23
CA GLY A 43 4.70 -2.28 -0.14
C GLY A 43 4.77 -0.93 0.57
N ILE A 44 3.62 -0.31 0.85
CA ILE A 44 3.54 0.95 1.61
C ILE A 44 3.82 0.69 3.09
N GLY A 45 3.27 -0.39 3.66
CA GLY A 45 3.38 -0.70 5.08
C GLY A 45 4.81 -0.89 5.57
N ALA A 46 5.63 -1.60 4.78
CA ALA A 46 7.05 -1.74 5.06
C ALA A 46 7.76 -0.38 5.16
N THR A 47 7.44 0.54 4.24
CA THR A 47 8.02 1.89 4.21
C THR A 47 7.52 2.74 5.38
N VAL A 48 6.24 2.66 5.75
CA VAL A 48 5.69 3.38 6.92
C VAL A 48 6.38 2.93 8.21
N THR A 49 6.51 1.62 8.41
CA THR A 49 7.20 1.06 9.58
C THR A 49 8.66 1.55 9.65
N ALA A 50 9.37 1.54 8.52
CA ALA A 50 10.74 2.02 8.45
C ALA A 50 10.85 3.54 8.68
N ALA A 51 9.89 4.33 8.18
CA ALA A 51 9.85 5.77 8.39
C ALA A 51 9.66 6.14 9.87
N LEU A 52 8.86 5.36 10.60
CA LEU A 52 8.71 5.55 12.05
C LEU A 52 10.03 5.32 12.80
N GLN A 53 10.88 4.41 12.33
CA GLN A 53 12.19 4.14 12.93
C GLN A 53 13.19 5.28 12.69
N LEU A 54 13.08 6.03 11.58
CA LEU A 54 13.86 7.27 11.37
C LEU A 54 13.52 8.37 12.41
N GLY A 55 12.36 8.26 13.05
CA GLY A 55 11.95 9.13 14.15
C GLY A 55 12.63 8.82 15.49
N ASP A 56 13.28 7.65 15.65
CA ASP A 56 13.94 7.27 16.91
C ASP A 56 15.08 8.26 17.23
N PRO A 57 15.15 8.83 18.45
CA PRO A 57 16.25 9.70 18.85
C PRO A 57 17.65 9.10 18.63
N ARG A 58 17.78 7.78 18.67
CA ARG A 58 19.03 7.05 18.37
C ARG A 58 19.48 7.27 16.93
N ALA A 59 18.56 7.45 15.99
CA ALA A 59 18.86 7.76 14.59
C ALA A 59 19.46 9.17 14.42
N ARG A 60 19.53 10.00 15.47
CA ARG A 60 19.97 11.40 15.40
C ARG A 60 21.15 11.72 16.32
N VAL A 61 21.83 10.71 16.86
CA VAL A 61 22.92 10.88 17.81
C VAL A 61 24.14 11.52 17.16
N ASP A 62 24.49 11.10 15.94
CA ASP A 62 25.56 11.66 15.14
C ASP A 62 25.31 11.43 13.63
N ALA A 63 26.21 11.96 12.80
CA ALA A 63 26.12 11.85 11.34
C ALA A 63 26.15 10.40 10.83
N ALA A 64 26.94 9.53 11.47
CA ALA A 64 27.03 8.13 11.06
C ALA A 64 25.72 7.39 11.38
N ALA A 65 25.15 7.62 12.57
CA ALA A 65 23.86 7.07 12.96
C ALA A 65 22.71 7.56 12.05
N GLN A 66 22.72 8.83 11.66
CA GLN A 66 21.75 9.39 10.70
C GLN A 66 21.84 8.72 9.33
N GLN A 67 23.07 8.59 8.82
CA GLN A 67 23.32 7.93 7.54
C GLN A 67 22.93 6.45 7.57
N GLU A 68 23.25 5.73 8.64
CA GLU A 68 22.88 4.32 8.82
C GLU A 68 21.36 4.15 8.90
N ALA A 69 20.67 4.98 9.68
CA ALA A 69 19.22 4.93 9.80
C ALA A 69 18.53 5.16 8.45
N LEU A 70 18.94 6.19 7.71
CA LEU A 70 18.40 6.46 6.38
C LEU A 70 18.71 5.32 5.39
N ALA A 71 19.90 4.73 5.47
CA ALA A 71 20.24 3.58 4.63
C ALA A 71 19.33 2.37 4.92
N GLY A 72 19.06 2.08 6.19
CA GLY A 72 18.13 1.01 6.60
C GLY A 72 16.69 1.26 6.13
N TYR A 73 16.22 2.50 6.19
CA TYR A 73 14.94 2.91 5.62
C TYR A 73 14.88 2.65 4.11
N LEU A 74 15.90 3.10 3.37
CA LEU A 74 15.93 2.98 1.91
C LEU A 74 16.00 1.51 1.46
N ASP A 75 16.75 0.65 2.16
CA ASP A 75 16.79 -0.79 1.87
C ASP A 75 15.42 -1.47 2.09
N THR A 76 14.77 -1.14 3.21
CA THR A 76 13.43 -1.66 3.53
C THR A 76 12.40 -1.21 2.50
N ALA A 77 12.41 0.08 2.14
CA ALA A 77 11.51 0.63 1.13
C ALA A 77 11.77 0.00 -0.25
N GLN A 78 13.04 -0.18 -0.65
CA GLN A 78 13.41 -0.84 -1.90
C GLN A 78 12.84 -2.27 -1.97
N THR A 79 12.99 -3.03 -0.88
CA THR A 79 12.47 -4.40 -0.80
C THR A 79 10.94 -4.41 -0.84
N GLY A 80 10.28 -3.59 -0.02
CA GLY A 80 8.81 -3.50 0.01
C GLY A 80 8.21 -3.12 -1.35
N TYR A 81 8.79 -2.13 -2.03
CA TYR A 81 8.31 -1.70 -3.35
C TYR A 81 8.54 -2.75 -4.44
N ARG A 82 9.68 -3.43 -4.43
CA ARG A 82 9.95 -4.53 -5.37
C ARG A 82 8.99 -5.70 -5.15
N ASP A 83 8.77 -6.11 -3.91
CA ASP A 83 7.94 -7.25 -3.58
C ASP A 83 6.46 -6.97 -3.90
N ALA A 84 5.96 -5.76 -3.59
CA ALA A 84 4.62 -5.33 -3.96
C ALA A 84 4.45 -5.28 -5.49
N LEU A 85 5.43 -4.73 -6.22
CA LEU A 85 5.41 -4.71 -7.69
C LEU A 85 5.33 -6.13 -8.26
N GLN A 86 6.14 -7.06 -7.76
CA GLN A 86 6.12 -8.45 -8.20
C GLN A 86 4.79 -9.13 -7.89
N ARG A 87 4.23 -8.94 -6.69
CA ARG A 87 2.93 -9.50 -6.30
C ARG A 87 1.80 -8.95 -7.17
N LEU A 88 1.76 -7.64 -7.40
CA LEU A 88 0.77 -7.01 -8.26
C LEU A 88 0.88 -7.54 -9.70
N GLN A 89 2.09 -7.66 -10.24
CA GLN A 89 2.30 -8.23 -11.58
C GLN A 89 1.85 -9.69 -11.68
N TRP A 90 2.06 -10.48 -10.63
CA TRP A 90 1.64 -11.87 -10.58
C TRP A 90 0.12 -12.02 -10.48
N LEU A 91 -0.54 -11.20 -9.65
CA LEU A 91 -2.00 -11.19 -9.52
C LEU A 91 -2.68 -10.70 -10.81
N GLY A 92 -2.10 -9.69 -11.46
CA GLY A 92 -2.73 -8.99 -12.57
C GLY A 92 -3.85 -8.05 -12.11
N PRO A 93 -4.70 -7.58 -13.04
CA PRO A 93 -5.75 -6.60 -12.74
C PRO A 93 -6.77 -7.09 -11.73
N PRO A 94 -7.23 -6.24 -10.78
CA PRO A 94 -8.32 -6.59 -9.88
C PRO A 94 -9.64 -6.70 -10.64
N ALA A 95 -10.51 -7.60 -10.19
CA ALA A 95 -11.87 -7.83 -10.70
C ALA A 95 -12.84 -6.70 -10.28
N VAL A 96 -12.54 -5.47 -10.69
CA VAL A 96 -13.33 -4.26 -10.44
C VAL A 96 -13.46 -3.44 -11.72
N MET A 97 -14.30 -2.41 -11.70
CA MET A 97 -14.41 -1.48 -12.82
C MET A 97 -13.05 -0.82 -13.11
N ALA A 98 -12.66 -0.82 -14.39
CA ALA A 98 -11.37 -0.31 -14.85
C ALA A 98 -10.13 -0.98 -14.19
N GLY A 99 -10.24 -2.26 -13.79
CA GLY A 99 -9.14 -3.00 -13.17
C GLY A 99 -7.81 -2.93 -13.91
N GLU A 100 -7.80 -2.99 -15.25
CA GLU A 100 -6.55 -2.86 -16.04
C GLU A 100 -5.86 -1.51 -15.84
N TRP A 101 -6.64 -0.42 -15.79
CA TRP A 101 -6.10 0.91 -15.54
C TRP A 101 -5.55 1.01 -14.11
N ARG A 102 -6.27 0.45 -13.12
CA ARG A 102 -5.81 0.38 -11.71
C ARG A 102 -4.49 -0.37 -11.58
N GLN A 103 -4.36 -1.51 -12.28
CA GLN A 103 -3.13 -2.29 -12.35
C GLN A 103 -1.98 -1.50 -12.97
N GLY A 104 -2.24 -0.83 -14.09
CA GLY A 104 -1.26 0.00 -14.77
C GLY A 104 -0.69 1.07 -13.84
N THR A 105 -1.57 1.88 -13.25
CA THR A 105 -1.18 2.98 -12.35
C THR A 105 -0.45 2.46 -11.11
N ALA A 106 -0.93 1.40 -10.46
CA ALA A 106 -0.28 0.84 -9.29
C ALA A 106 1.13 0.32 -9.58
N THR A 107 1.31 -0.43 -10.68
CA THR A 107 2.63 -0.94 -11.05
C THR A 107 3.59 0.16 -11.51
N GLU A 108 3.08 1.23 -12.13
CA GLU A 108 3.88 2.40 -12.47
C GLU A 108 4.31 3.18 -11.22
N TYR A 109 3.40 3.41 -10.28
CA TYR A 109 3.70 4.01 -8.98
C TYR A 109 4.82 3.26 -8.26
N TYR A 110 4.72 1.93 -8.15
CA TYR A 110 5.72 1.13 -7.48
C TYR A 110 7.07 1.12 -8.20
N ARG A 111 7.06 1.10 -9.54
CA ARG A 111 8.29 1.20 -10.34
C ARG A 111 8.99 2.55 -10.15
N GLY A 112 8.24 3.64 -10.21
CA GLY A 112 8.76 4.99 -9.99
C GLY A 112 9.31 5.16 -8.57
N SER A 113 8.57 4.67 -7.57
CA SER A 113 8.98 4.72 -6.16
C SER A 113 10.23 3.89 -5.90
N LEU A 114 10.33 2.70 -6.49
CA LEU A 114 11.51 1.84 -6.42
C LEU A 114 12.74 2.54 -7.01
N GLN A 115 12.60 3.14 -8.19
CA GLN A 115 13.69 3.88 -8.83
C GLN A 115 14.13 5.08 -7.98
N ALA A 116 13.20 5.87 -7.45
CA ALA A 116 13.51 7.02 -6.61
C ALA A 116 14.30 6.62 -5.35
N VAL A 117 13.87 5.55 -4.66
CA VAL A 117 14.57 5.03 -3.48
C VAL A 117 15.98 4.52 -3.84
N GLN A 118 16.14 3.85 -4.98
CA GLN A 118 17.45 3.41 -5.47
C GLN A 118 18.39 4.59 -5.75
N ASP A 119 17.89 5.66 -6.38
CA ASP A 119 18.65 6.86 -6.66
C ASP A 119 19.07 7.58 -5.37
N GLN A 120 18.18 7.64 -4.37
CA GLN A 120 18.51 8.15 -3.04
C GLN A 120 19.58 7.30 -2.35
N ALA A 121 19.43 5.96 -2.35
CA ALA A 121 20.40 5.06 -1.74
C ALA A 121 21.78 5.21 -2.37
N ALA A 122 21.85 5.34 -3.69
CA ALA A 122 23.10 5.58 -4.40
C ALA A 122 23.72 6.95 -4.04
N ARG A 123 22.92 7.98 -3.80
CA ARG A 123 23.43 9.29 -3.34
C ARG A 123 23.92 9.23 -1.90
N LEU A 124 23.20 8.55 -1.02
CA LEU A 124 23.55 8.38 0.39
C LEU A 124 24.84 7.57 0.54
N SER A 125 25.04 6.53 -0.27
CA SER A 125 26.25 5.69 -0.20
C SER A 125 27.54 6.44 -0.61
N ARG A 126 27.42 7.62 -1.21
CA ARG A 126 28.55 8.50 -1.59
C ARG A 126 28.81 9.61 -0.56
N LEU A 127 28.01 9.67 0.50
CA LEU A 127 28.13 10.65 1.56
C LEU A 127 29.19 10.16 2.57
N ASP A 128 30.06 11.08 2.99
CA ASP A 128 31.03 10.84 4.05
C ASP A 128 30.51 11.47 5.36
N PRO A 129 30.22 10.69 6.41
CA PRO A 129 29.74 11.23 7.69
C PRO A 129 30.74 12.14 8.41
N ALA A 130 32.02 12.11 8.03
CA ALA A 130 33.04 13.01 8.58
C ALA A 130 33.18 14.33 7.79
N ALA A 131 32.48 14.48 6.66
CA ALA A 131 32.61 15.67 5.82
C ALA A 131 31.98 16.91 6.49
N PRO A 132 32.61 18.10 6.38
CA PRO A 132 32.11 19.33 7.00
C PRO A 132 30.77 19.80 6.43
N ASP A 133 30.40 19.35 5.22
CA ASP A 133 29.14 19.64 4.54
C ASP A 133 28.11 18.49 4.64
N PHE A 134 28.37 17.46 5.47
CA PHE A 134 27.51 16.29 5.63
C PHE A 134 26.04 16.68 5.83
N SER A 135 25.74 17.51 6.83
CA SER A 135 24.35 17.80 7.19
C SER A 135 23.58 18.49 6.06
N GLN A 136 24.24 19.36 5.30
CA GLN A 136 23.61 20.00 4.14
C GLN A 136 23.26 18.94 3.09
N ARG A 137 24.24 18.11 2.70
CA ARG A 137 24.08 17.12 1.64
C ARG A 137 23.15 15.98 2.04
N PHE A 138 23.14 15.61 3.31
CA PHE A 138 22.20 14.65 3.89
C PHE A 138 20.77 15.18 3.80
N ASN A 139 20.52 16.42 4.24
CA ASN A 139 19.20 17.05 4.13
C ASN A 139 18.71 17.15 2.67
N GLU A 140 19.61 17.42 1.72
CA GLU A 140 19.29 17.41 0.28
C GLU A 140 18.91 16.01 -0.25
N ILE A 141 19.43 14.94 0.36
CA ILE A 141 19.05 13.56 0.03
C ILE A 141 17.70 13.22 0.66
N GLU A 142 17.49 13.55 1.93
CA GLU A 142 16.21 13.36 2.62
C GLU A 142 15.06 14.08 1.91
N GLN A 143 15.25 15.37 1.58
CA GLN A 143 14.22 16.19 0.93
C GLN A 143 13.94 15.83 -0.52
N SER A 144 14.93 15.24 -1.21
CA SER A 144 14.70 14.71 -2.57
C SER A 144 13.89 13.41 -2.59
N GLY A 145 13.55 12.90 -1.42
CA GLY A 145 12.82 11.67 -1.25
C GLY A 145 11.35 11.77 -1.53
N PHE A 146 10.70 10.64 -1.24
CA PHE A 146 9.29 10.40 -1.45
C PHE A 146 8.41 11.58 -0.99
N GLU A 147 7.83 12.28 -1.96
CA GLU A 147 6.79 13.27 -1.68
C GLU A 147 5.50 12.53 -1.29
N PRO A 148 4.88 12.81 -0.14
CA PRO A 148 3.65 12.15 0.27
C PRO A 148 2.44 12.50 -0.65
N GLY A 149 2.52 13.63 -1.37
CA GLY A 149 1.44 14.10 -2.25
C GLY A 149 1.03 13.12 -3.35
N PRO A 150 1.97 12.60 -4.18
CA PRO A 150 1.70 11.54 -5.15
C PRO A 150 1.01 10.30 -4.58
N LEU A 151 1.46 9.79 -3.42
CA LEU A 151 0.85 8.63 -2.78
C LEU A 151 -0.58 8.92 -2.33
N GLN A 152 -0.80 10.06 -1.69
CA GLN A 152 -2.13 10.44 -1.23
C GLN A 152 -3.11 10.51 -2.41
N ARG A 153 -2.69 11.14 -3.52
CA ARG A 153 -3.51 11.20 -4.74
C ARG A 153 -3.81 9.82 -5.32
N GLU A 154 -2.84 8.91 -5.31
CA GLU A 154 -3.06 7.54 -5.77
C GLU A 154 -4.06 6.80 -4.88
N LEU A 155 -3.88 6.85 -3.54
CA LEU A 155 -4.81 6.25 -2.59
C LEU A 155 -6.23 6.82 -2.72
N ASP A 156 -6.35 8.14 -2.87
CA ASP A 156 -7.63 8.80 -3.08
C ASP A 156 -8.26 8.37 -4.41
N ALA A 157 -7.45 8.24 -5.47
CA ALA A 157 -7.92 7.71 -6.74
C ALA A 157 -8.44 6.28 -6.58
N LEU A 158 -7.75 5.38 -5.88
CA LEU A 158 -8.19 4.00 -5.65
C LEU A 158 -9.50 3.93 -4.85
N ARG A 159 -9.73 4.87 -3.93
CA ARG A 159 -10.95 4.96 -3.12
C ARG A 159 -12.19 5.46 -3.87
N THR A 160 -12.03 5.98 -5.10
CA THR A 160 -13.18 6.40 -5.93
C THR A 160 -14.01 5.21 -6.44
N ASP A 161 -13.44 4.01 -6.46
CA ASP A 161 -14.15 2.78 -6.78
C ASP A 161 -14.66 2.13 -5.49
N PRO A 162 -15.98 1.88 -5.34
CA PRO A 162 -16.55 1.39 -4.08
C PRO A 162 -16.10 -0.03 -3.73
N GLU A 163 -15.88 -0.90 -4.72
CA GLU A 163 -15.44 -2.27 -4.49
C GLU A 163 -13.98 -2.29 -4.03
N LEU A 164 -13.14 -1.49 -4.68
CA LEU A 164 -11.74 -1.35 -4.31
C LEU A 164 -11.57 -0.61 -2.97
N ALA A 165 -12.38 0.40 -2.69
CA ALA A 165 -12.41 1.07 -1.39
C ALA A 165 -12.76 0.09 -0.26
N ALA A 166 -13.78 -0.75 -0.47
CA ALA A 166 -14.16 -1.78 0.51
C ALA A 166 -13.10 -2.88 0.64
N ALA A 167 -12.34 -3.18 -0.43
CA ALA A 167 -11.20 -4.08 -0.37
C ALA A 167 -10.04 -3.48 0.43
N LEU A 168 -9.66 -2.23 0.16
CA LEU A 168 -8.62 -1.49 0.88
C LEU A 168 -8.92 -1.39 2.37
N GLN A 169 -10.17 -1.17 2.77
CA GLN A 169 -10.56 -1.12 4.19
C GLN A 169 -10.41 -2.46 4.92
N ARG A 170 -10.46 -3.59 4.20
CA ARG A 170 -10.43 -4.94 4.77
C ARG A 170 -9.08 -5.63 4.59
N ALA A 171 -8.25 -5.12 3.70
CA ALA A 171 -6.92 -5.67 3.40
C ALA A 171 -6.04 -5.54 4.66
N PRO A 172 -5.53 -6.65 5.22
CA PRO A 172 -4.76 -6.64 6.46
C PRO A 172 -3.61 -5.64 6.44
N ALA A 173 -2.83 -5.60 5.35
CA ALA A 173 -1.72 -4.66 5.22
C ALA A 173 -2.16 -3.18 5.25
N CYS A 174 -3.34 -2.85 4.70
CA CYS A 174 -3.86 -1.49 4.75
C CYS A 174 -4.32 -1.13 6.17
N THR A 175 -5.01 -2.04 6.83
CA THR A 175 -5.48 -1.84 8.21
C THR A 175 -4.30 -1.67 9.18
N GLU A 176 -3.20 -2.40 8.97
CA GLU A 176 -1.99 -2.24 9.77
C GLU A 176 -1.37 -0.84 9.61
N ILE A 177 -1.30 -0.31 8.38
CA ILE A 177 -0.84 1.07 8.13
C ILE A 177 -1.72 2.07 8.90
N ASP A 178 -3.04 1.95 8.78
CA ASP A 178 -3.97 2.85 9.46
C ASP A 178 -3.79 2.82 10.99
N GLN A 179 -3.52 1.64 11.57
CA GLN A 179 -3.22 1.50 13.00
C GLN A 179 -1.89 2.14 13.39
N GLN A 180 -0.85 1.95 12.59
CA GLN A 180 0.47 2.54 12.84
C GLN A 180 0.41 4.08 12.78
N LEU A 181 -0.34 4.63 11.83
CA LEU A 181 -0.49 6.09 11.67
C LEU A 181 -1.50 6.71 12.64
N GLY A 182 -2.59 6.01 12.95
CA GLY A 182 -3.60 6.44 13.91
C GLY A 182 -3.14 6.33 15.37
N GLY A 183 -2.27 5.38 15.69
CA GLY A 183 -1.65 5.21 17.00
C GLY A 183 -0.59 6.27 17.32
N ALA A 184 -0.03 6.93 16.31
CA ALA A 184 0.96 8.00 16.47
C ALA A 184 0.34 9.37 16.87
N GLY A 185 -0.99 9.45 17.00
CA GLY A 185 -1.71 10.73 17.16
C GLY A 185 -2.92 10.72 18.10
N ALA A 186 -3.14 9.70 18.93
CA ALA A 186 -4.12 9.79 20.00
C ALA A 186 -3.49 10.50 21.21
N PRO A 187 -3.85 11.75 21.56
CA PRO A 187 -3.63 12.22 22.91
C PRO A 187 -4.40 11.27 23.82
N GLU A 188 -3.70 10.63 24.76
CA GLU A 188 -4.31 9.92 25.88
C GLU A 188 -5.31 10.88 26.53
N GLY A 189 -6.59 10.66 26.24
CA GLY A 189 -7.69 11.31 26.93
C GLY A 189 -7.65 10.84 28.37
N GLY A 190 -6.85 11.53 29.17
CA GLY A 190 -6.71 11.33 30.59
C GLY A 190 -8.09 11.26 31.22
N ALA A 191 -8.42 10.09 31.75
CA ALA A 191 -9.42 9.96 32.78
C ALA A 191 -8.95 10.81 33.96
N THR A 192 -9.39 12.06 34.04
CA THR A 192 -9.46 12.75 35.32
C THR A 192 -10.77 12.35 35.96
N ASP A 193 -10.70 11.32 36.79
CA ASP A 193 -11.54 11.19 37.96
C ASP A 193 -11.56 12.55 38.67
N GLY A 194 -12.75 13.14 38.72
CA GLY A 194 -13.03 14.42 39.37
C GLY A 194 -14.24 14.26 40.28
N ASP A 195 -14.04 13.52 41.36
CA ASP A 195 -14.84 13.59 42.58
C ASP A 195 -14.90 15.06 43.04
N GLY A 196 -16.11 15.57 43.29
CA GLY A 196 -16.33 17.01 43.51
C GLY A 196 -17.73 17.34 43.99
N ALA A 197 -17.93 17.11 45.29
CA ALA A 197 -19.14 17.35 46.07
C ALA A 197 -19.71 18.80 46.03
N GLY A 198 -21.02 18.88 46.28
CA GLY A 198 -21.59 19.79 47.28
C GLY A 198 -22.08 21.16 46.80
N GLY A 199 -23.39 21.38 46.94
CA GLY A 199 -24.06 22.68 46.85
C GLY A 199 -25.55 22.55 46.61
#